data_AF-A0A2Z4UV89-F1
#
_entry.id   AF-A0A2Z4UV89-F1
#
_cell.length_a   1.000
_cell.length_b   1.000
_cell.length_c   1.000
_cell.angle_alpha   90.00
_cell.angle_beta   90.00
_cell.angle_gamma   90.00
#
_symmetry.space_group_name_H-M   'P 1'
#
loop_
_entity.id
_entity.type
_entity.pdbx_description
1 polymer ?
#
loop_
_entity_poly.entity_id
_entity_poly.type
_entity_poly.pdbx_seq_one_letter_code
_entity_poly.pdbx_strand_id
1 'polypeptide(L)' 'MRTDEELGRLSAELGGARPPASFASLDAGELARLAGALKAERVRQAEGLGEAAEEALKLVPAIARGAVRKVLFR' A
#
# COMPACT_ATOMS: atom_id res chain seq x y z
N MET A 1 2.19 22.53 13.51
CA MET A 1 3.19 22.12 12.50
C MET A 1 3.41 20.61 12.48
N ARG A 2 3.84 19.96 13.58
CA ARG A 2 4.12 18.50 13.56
C ARG A 2 2.89 17.62 13.23
N THR A 3 1.70 17.98 13.70
CA THR A 3 0.46 17.20 13.45
C THR A 3 0.00 17.29 11.99
N ASP A 4 0.11 18.45 11.34
CA ASP A 4 -0.26 18.62 9.92
C ASP A 4 0.63 17.79 8.99
N GLU A 5 1.92 17.67 9.32
CA GLU A 5 2.85 16.80 8.59
C GLU A 5 2.46 15.32 8.72
N GLU A 6 2.08 14.87 9.92
CA GLU A 6 1.64 13.48 10.12
C GLU A 6 0.28 13.20 9.47
N LEU A 7 -0.64 14.17 9.44
CA LEU A 7 -1.88 14.07 8.65
C LEU A 7 -1.59 13.97 7.15
N GLY A 8 -0.60 14.72 6.65
CA GLY A 8 -0.13 14.63 5.27
C GLY A 8 0.43 13.24 4.93
N ARG A 9 1.25 12.68 5.82
CA ARG A 9 1.76 11.30 5.66
C ARG A 9 0.63 10.27 5.68
N LEU A 10 -0.30 10.40 6.61
CA LEU A 10 -1.48 9.53 6.67
C LEU A 10 -2.32 9.62 5.40
N SER A 11 -2.50 10.83 4.85
CA SER A 11 -3.19 11.02 3.57
C SER A 11 -2.50 10.30 2.41
N ALA A 12 -1.17 10.35 2.35
CA ALA A 12 -0.41 9.63 1.33
C ALA A 12 -0.63 8.12 1.42
N GLU A 13 -0.58 7.54 2.63
CA GLU A 13 -0.86 6.12 2.85
C GLU A 13 -2.31 5.73 2.53
N LEU A 14 -3.26 6.66 2.58
CA LEU A 14 -4.66 6.48 2.17
C LEU A 14 -4.90 6.72 0.67
N GLY A 15 -3.84 6.85 -0.15
CA GLY A 15 -3.97 7.07 -1.59
C GLY A 15 -4.30 8.52 -1.96
N GLY A 16 -3.89 9.49 -1.14
CA GLY A 16 -4.10 10.92 -1.36
C GLY A 16 -5.46 11.44 -0.89
N ALA A 17 -6.32 10.56 -0.36
CA ALA A 17 -7.56 10.99 0.27
C ALA A 17 -7.25 11.75 1.57
N ARG A 18 -7.87 12.93 1.75
CA ARG A 18 -7.74 13.68 2.99
C ARG A 18 -8.42 12.90 4.13
N PRO A 19 -7.73 12.63 5.25
CA PRO A 19 -8.34 11.99 6.41
C PRO A 19 -9.57 12.78 6.90
N PRO A 20 -10.62 12.11 7.41
CA PRO A 20 -11.78 12.77 8.01
C PRO A 20 -11.37 13.78 9.08
N ALA A 21 -12.18 14.82 9.28
CA ALA A 21 -11.88 15.88 10.25
C ALA A 21 -11.68 15.36 11.69
N SER A 22 -12.28 14.22 12.03
CA SER A 22 -12.09 13.55 13.32
C SER A 22 -10.64 13.12 13.58
N PHE A 23 -9.79 13.01 12.55
CA PHE A 23 -8.38 12.68 12.70
C PHE A 23 -7.55 13.86 13.19
N ALA A 24 -8.07 15.08 13.09
CA ALA A 24 -7.42 16.27 13.64
C ALA A 24 -7.43 16.29 15.18
N SER A 25 -8.24 15.45 15.83
CA SER A 25 -8.21 15.28 17.29
C SER A 25 -7.13 14.33 17.77
N LEU A 26 -6.46 13.60 16.87
CA LEU A 26 -5.37 12.70 17.21
C LEU A 26 -4.07 13.48 17.39
N ASP A 27 -3.25 13.05 18.34
CA ASP A 27 -1.92 13.61 18.50
C ASP A 27 -0.95 13.12 17.39
N ALA A 28 0.19 13.79 17.27
CA ALA A 28 1.17 13.46 16.24
C ALA A 28 1.74 12.03 16.37
N GLY A 29 1.84 11.49 17.59
CA GLY A 29 2.30 10.13 17.81
C GLY A 29 1.26 9.09 17.40
N GLU A 30 -0.03 9.35 17.65
CA GLU A 30 -1.15 8.53 17.19
C GLU A 30 -1.23 8.48 15.67
N LEU A 31 -1.12 9.64 15.02
CA LEU A 31 -1.09 9.74 13.57
C LEU A 31 0.10 8.99 12.97
N ALA A 32 1.29 9.14 13.54
CA ALA A 32 2.48 8.43 13.09
C ALA A 32 2.34 6.90 13.23
N ARG A 33 1.77 6.43 14.36
CA ARG A 33 1.48 4.99 14.55
C ARG A 33 0.51 4.47 13.50
N LEU A 34 -0.54 5.23 13.19
CA LEU A 34 -1.53 4.82 12.20
C LEU A 34 -0.95 4.79 10.78
N ALA A 35 -0.20 5.82 10.40
CA ALA A 35 0.47 5.86 9.10
C ALA A 35 1.46 4.68 8.95
N GLY A 36 2.23 4.37 10.00
CA GLY A 36 3.12 3.21 10.03
C GLY A 36 2.38 1.88 9.87
N ALA A 37 1.25 1.70 10.56
CA ALA A 37 0.44 0.49 10.46
C ALA A 37 -0.14 0.30 9.06
N LEU A 38 -0.67 1.38 8.45
CA LEU A 38 -1.19 1.35 7.07
C LEU A 38 -0.10 1.02 6.06
N LYS A 39 1.08 1.64 6.19
CA LYS A 39 2.23 1.34 5.34
C LYS A 39 2.63 -0.13 5.42
N ALA A 40 2.73 -0.67 6.63
CA ALA A 40 3.08 -2.09 6.82
C ALA A 40 2.04 -3.03 6.18
N GLU A 41 0.76 -2.71 6.32
CA GLU A 41 -0.31 -3.48 5.70
C GLU A 41 -0.30 -3.39 4.17
N ARG A 42 -0.04 -2.21 3.62
CA ARG A 42 0.13 -2.00 2.17
C ARG A 42 1.28 -2.83 1.61
N VAL A 43 2.42 -2.89 2.31
CA VAL A 43 3.56 -3.74 1.94
C VAL A 43 3.15 -5.20 1.93
N ARG A 44 2.51 -5.70 3.00
CA ARG A 44 2.02 -7.09 3.08
C ARG A 44 1.02 -7.41 1.96
N GLN A 45 0.11 -6.49 1.64
CA GLN A 45 -0.85 -6.67 0.55
C GLN A 45 -0.15 -6.73 -0.80
N ALA A 46 0.84 -5.87 -1.05
CA ALA A 46 1.61 -5.89 -2.29
C ALA A 46 2.41 -7.21 -2.45
N GLU A 47 3.01 -7.70 -1.36
CA GLU A 47 3.70 -9.00 -1.33
C GLU A 47 2.72 -10.14 -1.64
N GLY A 48 1.58 -10.19 -0.96
CA GLY A 48 0.56 -11.22 -1.19
C GLY A 48 -0.04 -11.18 -2.60
N LEU A 49 -0.22 -9.99 -3.19
CA LEU A 49 -0.62 -9.82 -4.58
C LEU A 49 0.46 -10.32 -5.54
N GLY A 50 1.74 -10.09 -5.22
CA GLY A 50 2.88 -10.61 -5.96
C GLY A 50 2.86 -12.14 -6.01
N GLU A 51 2.73 -12.78 -4.84
CA GLU A 51 2.64 -14.24 -4.73
C GLU A 51 1.44 -14.80 -5.48
N ALA A 52 0.25 -14.20 -5.32
CA ALA A 52 -0.95 -14.63 -6.03
C ALA A 52 -0.78 -14.52 -7.56
N ALA A 53 -0.12 -13.47 -8.05
CA ALA A 53 0.16 -13.30 -9.46
C ALA A 53 1.18 -14.33 -9.98
N GLU A 54 2.18 -14.72 -9.18
CA GLU A 54 3.11 -15.80 -9.52
C GLU A 54 2.41 -17.17 -9.60
N GLU A 55 1.49 -17.45 -8.67
CA GLU A 55 0.67 -18.66 -8.72
C GLU A 55 -0.23 -18.67 -9.96
N ALA A 56 -0.86 -17.54 -10.30
CA ALA A 56 -1.67 -17.42 -11.51
C ALA A 56 -0.85 -17.66 -12.80
N LEU A 57 0.43 -17.24 -12.84
CA LEU A 57 1.32 -17.49 -13.97
C LEU A 57 1.60 -18.97 -14.22
N LYS A 58 1.40 -19.86 -13.24
CA LYS A 58 1.53 -21.30 -13.43
C LYS A 58 0.47 -21.84 -14.39
N LEU A 59 -0.70 -21.18 -14.47
CA LEU A 59 -1.76 -21.49 -15.44
C LEU A 59 -1.40 -21.07 -16.88
N VAL A 60 -0.44 -20.15 -17.04
CA VAL A 60 0.03 -19.72 -18.36
C VAL A 60 1.00 -20.77 -18.92
N PRO A 61 0.86 -21.14 -20.22
CA PRO A 61 1.82 -22.01 -20.89
C PRO A 61 3.26 -21.48 -20.77
N ALA A 62 4.22 -22.39 -20.55
CA ALA A 62 5.60 -22.03 -20.24
C ALA A 62 6.25 -21.07 -21.27
N ILE A 63 5.91 -21.23 -22.56
CA ILE A 63 6.43 -20.40 -23.66
C ILE A 63 5.97 -18.93 -23.54
N ALA A 64 4.74 -18.69 -23.05
CA ALA A 64 4.17 -17.34 -22.94
C ALA A 64 4.41 -16.68 -21.56
N ARG A 65 4.75 -17.47 -20.54
CA ARG A 65 4.86 -17.01 -19.14
C ARG A 65 5.79 -15.81 -18.98
N GLY A 66 6.94 -15.80 -19.66
CA GLY A 66 7.90 -14.70 -19.58
C GLY A 66 7.38 -13.38 -20.15
N ALA A 67 6.57 -13.41 -21.20
CA ALA A 67 5.94 -12.23 -21.77
C ALA A 67 4.84 -11.69 -20.84
N VAL A 68 3.98 -12.58 -20.31
CA VAL A 68 2.90 -12.19 -19.38
C VAL A 68 3.46 -11.62 -18.08
N ARG A 69 4.53 -12.23 -17.53
CA ARG A 69 5.21 -11.73 -16.34
C ARG A 69 5.68 -10.28 -16.50
N LYS A 70 6.28 -9.94 -17.64
CA LYS A 70 6.76 -8.56 -17.92
C LYS A 70 5.64 -7.52 -17.96
N VAL A 71 4.41 -7.92 -18.33
CA VAL A 71 3.26 -7.02 -18.38
C VAL A 71 2.64 -6.83 -16.99
N LEU A 72 2.57 -7.89 -16.19
CA LEU A 72 1.92 -7.87 -14.87
C LEU A 72 2.77 -7.23 -13.76
N PHE A 73 4.11 -7.32 -13.85
CA PHE A 73 5.03 -6.88 -12.79
C PHE A 73 5.94 -5.71 -13.20
N ARG A 74 5.45 -4.80 -14.04
CA ARG A 74 6.19 -3.61 -14.45
C ARG A 74 6.12 -2.48 -13.43
#